data_AF-A0A2L2TKP1-F1
#
_entry.id   AF-A0A2L2TKP1-F1
#
_cell.length_a   1.000
_cell.length_b   1.000
_cell.length_c   1.000
_cell.angle_alpha   90.00
_cell.angle_beta   90.00
_cell.angle_gamma   90.00
#
_symmetry.space_group_name_H-M   'P 1'
#
loop_
_entity.id
_entity.type
_entity.pdbx_description
1 polymer ?
#
loop_
_entity_poly.entity_id
_entity_poly.type
_entity_poly.pdbx_seq_one_letter_code
_entity_poly.pdbx_strand_id
1 'polypeptide(L)'
;MATPSLPCANCPPDGNGCQEVGKSSCSNCRLVVYCGSECQKVHWPLHKVVCKSFLAKEYWIPDWALTNRTPAFVGEGIGADFRGKKYLWGNVPALDVLQLGSNEGDKYQGHLSLLFAASGDMRNVVKTIAELPSTYDRDLDIVMNDRDLDVVARNAILLLLALTAEGKDETIDCMIHVWYSAFICKSDLDILHHRVRPLVEVVCDNIKGKPAKTILGKTWAFGQRSLRLVLAKSSWEDILSFMKVPDGLTTEKANTIRTDVILAESRVDYRD
;
A
#
# COMPACT_ATOMS: atom_id res chain seq x y z
N MET A 1 -22.63 -8.38 -0.60
CA MET A 1 -21.88 -7.29 0.06
C MET A 1 -22.60 -6.00 -0.25
N ALA A 2 -22.89 -5.16 0.75
CA ALA A 2 -23.47 -3.83 0.50
C ALA A 2 -22.44 -2.97 -0.24
N THR A 3 -22.85 -2.22 -1.25
CA THR A 3 -21.97 -1.29 -1.94
C THR A 3 -21.48 -0.23 -0.94
N PRO A 4 -20.16 -0.01 -0.80
CA PRO A 4 -19.64 1.00 0.13
C PRO A 4 -20.21 2.37 -0.21
N SER A 5 -20.72 3.08 0.80
CA SER A 5 -21.15 4.46 0.65
C SER A 5 -19.93 5.37 0.53
N LEU A 6 -19.62 5.81 -0.69
CA LEU A 6 -18.47 6.67 -0.95
C LEU A 6 -18.80 8.15 -0.70
N PRO A 7 -17.89 8.94 -0.10
CA PRO A 7 -18.11 10.37 0.12
C PRO A 7 -18.19 11.15 -1.20
N CYS A 8 -18.91 12.27 -1.20
CA CYS A 8 -18.95 13.18 -2.35
C CYS A 8 -17.55 13.71 -2.67
N ALA A 9 -17.15 13.64 -3.94
CA ALA A 9 -15.83 14.10 -4.40
C ALA A 9 -15.65 15.62 -4.34
N ASN A 10 -16.73 16.40 -4.15
CA ASN A 10 -16.63 17.84 -3.89
C ASN A 10 -16.32 18.12 -2.41
N CYS A 11 -15.25 17.51 -1.90
CA CYS A 11 -14.76 17.67 -0.53
C CYS A 11 -13.32 18.17 -0.59
N PRO A 12 -13.07 19.50 -0.66
CA PRO A 12 -11.72 20.02 -0.68
C PRO A 12 -11.02 19.77 0.67
N PRO A 13 -9.66 19.79 0.67
CA PRO A 13 -8.86 19.45 1.85
C PRO A 13 -9.04 20.40 3.05
N ASP A 14 -9.60 21.58 2.83
CA ASP A 14 -9.86 22.60 3.84
C ASP A 14 -11.11 22.33 4.68
N GLY A 15 -11.86 21.26 4.38
CA GLY A 15 -13.06 20.86 5.12
C GLY A 15 -14.29 21.72 4.82
N ASN A 16 -14.19 22.70 3.91
CA ASN A 16 -15.31 23.56 3.49
C ASN A 16 -16.19 22.90 2.40
N GLY A 17 -16.02 21.60 2.20
CA GLY A 17 -16.68 20.83 1.16
C GLY A 17 -18.00 20.22 1.55
N CYS A 18 -18.60 19.53 0.58
CA CYS A 18 -19.78 18.72 0.79
C CYS A 18 -19.42 17.46 1.61
N GLN A 19 -20.09 17.26 2.74
CA GLN A 19 -19.94 16.09 3.61
C GLN A 19 -20.96 14.98 3.31
N GLU A 20 -21.79 15.17 2.28
CA GLU A 20 -22.80 14.20 1.90
C GLU A 20 -22.19 12.97 1.21
N VAL A 21 -22.90 11.85 1.28
CA VAL A 21 -22.57 10.63 0.55
C VAL A 21 -22.87 10.82 -0.94
N GLY A 22 -21.97 10.30 -1.78
CA GLY A 22 -22.15 10.27 -3.22
C GLY A 22 -23.32 9.37 -3.65
N LYS A 23 -24.18 9.88 -4.53
CA LYS A 23 -25.36 9.18 -5.06
C LYS A 23 -25.19 8.74 -6.51
N SER A 24 -24.37 9.47 -7.27
CA SER A 24 -24.15 9.22 -8.70
C SER A 24 -22.68 9.35 -9.06
N SER A 25 -22.14 8.38 -9.78
CA SER A 25 -20.79 8.43 -10.34
C SER A 25 -20.69 9.40 -11.52
N CYS A 26 -19.51 9.98 -11.73
CA CYS A 26 -19.22 10.69 -12.98
C CYS A 26 -19.47 9.77 -14.18
N SER A 27 -20.31 10.19 -15.12
CA SER A 27 -20.72 9.37 -16.27
C SER A 27 -19.58 9.03 -17.23
N ASN A 28 -18.53 9.87 -17.27
CA ASN A 28 -17.39 9.69 -18.17
C ASN A 28 -16.37 8.69 -17.60
N CYS A 29 -15.77 8.99 -16.45
CA CYS A 29 -14.68 8.17 -15.90
C CYS A 29 -15.15 7.10 -14.90
N ARG A 30 -16.32 7.27 -14.27
CA ARG A 30 -16.84 6.42 -13.18
C ARG A 30 -15.94 6.31 -11.93
N LEU A 31 -14.87 7.11 -11.85
CA LEU A 31 -13.87 7.06 -10.77
C LEU A 31 -14.26 7.85 -9.51
N VAL A 32 -15.20 8.79 -9.62
CA VAL A 32 -15.63 9.65 -8.50
C VAL A 32 -17.14 9.70 -8.42
N VAL A 33 -17.68 9.89 -7.21
CA VAL A 33 -19.11 10.03 -6.96
C VAL A 33 -19.45 11.43 -6.44
N TYR A 34 -20.66 11.87 -6.73
CA TYR A 34 -21.21 13.15 -6.27
C TYR A 34 -22.56 12.94 -5.61
N CYS A 35 -22.87 13.71 -4.57
CA CYS A 35 -24.20 13.70 -3.96
C CYS A 35 -25.28 14.28 -4.90
N GLY A 36 -24.86 15.09 -5.89
CA GLY A 36 -25.72 15.66 -6.92
C GLY A 36 -24.94 16.48 -7.96
N SER A 37 -25.64 16.94 -9.00
CA SER A 37 -25.06 17.67 -10.14
C SER A 37 -24.34 18.96 -9.74
N GLU A 38 -24.81 19.66 -8.70
CA GLU A 38 -24.23 20.93 -8.28
C GLU A 38 -22.81 20.74 -7.73
N CYS A 39 -22.59 19.71 -6.91
CA CYS A 39 -21.25 19.35 -6.44
C CYS A 39 -20.34 18.93 -7.59
N GLN A 40 -20.88 18.22 -8.60
CA GLN A 40 -20.10 17.89 -9.80
C GLN A 40 -19.67 19.15 -10.55
N LYS A 41 -20.57 20.12 -10.77
CA LYS A 41 -20.25 21.38 -11.47
C LYS A 41 -19.19 22.19 -10.74
N VAL A 42 -19.29 22.27 -9.41
CA VAL A 42 -18.31 22.99 -8.58
C VAL A 42 -16.93 22.32 -8.64
N HIS A 43 -16.87 20.99 -8.54
CA HIS A 43 -15.61 20.24 -8.61
C HIS A 43 -15.06 20.10 -10.04
N TRP A 44 -15.89 20.31 -11.08
CA TRP A 44 -15.54 20.04 -12.48
C TRP A 44 -14.26 20.74 -12.98
N PRO A 45 -13.96 22.01 -12.64
CA PRO A 45 -12.73 22.66 -13.09
C PRO A 45 -11.46 21.91 -12.67
N LEU A 46 -11.47 21.28 -11.49
CA LEU A 46 -10.37 20.44 -11.00
C LEU A 46 -10.45 19.04 -11.61
N HIS A 47 -11.63 18.41 -11.55
CA HIS A 47 -11.81 17.02 -11.98
C HIS A 47 -11.59 16.80 -13.48
N LYS A 48 -11.94 17.76 -14.35
CA LYS A 48 -11.89 17.61 -15.81
C LYS A 48 -10.52 17.21 -16.33
N VAL A 49 -9.43 17.63 -15.67
CA VAL A 49 -8.05 17.35 -16.05
C VAL A 49 -7.77 15.85 -15.96
N VAL A 50 -8.18 15.22 -14.86
CA VAL A 50 -8.02 13.78 -14.64
C VAL A 50 -9.07 12.99 -15.42
N CYS A 51 -10.33 13.47 -15.42
CA CYS A 51 -11.46 12.82 -16.09
C CYS A 51 -11.25 12.64 -17.60
N LYS A 52 -10.57 13.59 -18.24
CA LYS A 52 -10.27 13.57 -19.68
C LYS A 52 -8.81 13.21 -19.97
N SER A 53 -8.07 12.71 -18.99
CA SER A 53 -6.68 12.32 -19.17
C SER A 53 -6.55 11.26 -20.26
N PHE A 54 -5.48 11.35 -21.04
CA PHE A 54 -5.14 10.34 -22.05
C PHE A 54 -4.92 8.96 -21.41
N LEU A 55 -4.44 8.94 -20.15
CA LEU A 55 -4.23 7.72 -19.35
C LEU A 55 -5.53 6.93 -19.09
N ALA A 56 -6.69 7.58 -19.18
CA ALA A 56 -7.99 6.95 -18.91
C ALA A 56 -8.62 6.31 -20.16
N LYS A 57 -7.94 6.32 -21.30
CA LYS A 57 -8.47 5.78 -22.56
C LYS A 57 -8.18 4.29 -22.68
N GLU A 58 -9.14 3.53 -23.21
CA GLU A 58 -9.02 2.08 -23.39
C GLU A 58 -7.85 1.67 -24.31
N TYR A 59 -7.54 2.50 -25.30
CA TYR A 59 -6.42 2.31 -26.22
C TYR A 59 -5.12 2.98 -25.75
N TRP A 60 -5.04 3.40 -24.49
CA TRP A 60 -3.83 3.97 -23.97
C TRP A 60 -2.70 2.93 -24.01
N ILE A 61 -1.54 3.39 -24.47
CA ILE A 61 -0.30 2.62 -24.48
C ILE A 61 0.86 3.53 -24.04
N PRO A 62 1.86 2.98 -23.33
CA PRO A 62 3.04 3.73 -22.88
C PRO A 62 3.76 4.44 -24.02
N ASP A 63 4.43 5.56 -23.72
CA ASP A 63 5.26 6.26 -24.71
C ASP A 63 6.40 5.38 -25.26
N TRP A 64 7.06 4.61 -24.38
CA TRP A 64 8.10 3.68 -24.79
C TRP A 64 7.58 2.59 -25.74
N ALA A 65 6.31 2.18 -25.61
CA ALA A 65 5.68 1.23 -26.53
C ALA A 65 5.33 1.90 -27.87
N LEU A 66 4.81 3.14 -27.84
CA LEU A 66 4.52 3.93 -29.04
C LEU A 66 5.77 4.24 -29.87
N THR A 67 6.86 4.56 -29.20
CA THR A 67 8.13 4.95 -29.81
C THR A 67 9.07 3.77 -30.07
N ASN A 68 8.62 2.54 -29.77
CA ASN A 68 9.40 1.31 -29.89
C ASN A 68 10.77 1.39 -29.20
N ARG A 69 10.80 2.03 -28.03
CA ARG A 69 12.00 2.23 -27.20
C ARG A 69 12.06 1.15 -26.14
N THR A 70 13.26 0.70 -25.79
CA THR A 70 13.45 -0.15 -24.60
C THR A 70 13.20 0.71 -23.36
N PRO A 71 12.24 0.34 -22.49
CA PRO A 71 11.95 1.11 -21.29
C PRO A 71 13.10 1.03 -20.29
N ALA A 72 13.27 2.06 -19.47
CA ALA A 72 14.36 2.21 -18.49
C ALA A 72 14.38 1.13 -17.39
N PHE A 73 13.33 0.32 -17.26
CA PHE A 73 13.29 -0.82 -16.35
C PHE A 73 13.77 -2.14 -16.99
N VAL A 74 14.01 -2.18 -18.30
CA VAL A 74 14.58 -3.34 -19.02
C VAL A 74 16.07 -3.06 -19.26
N GLY A 75 16.94 -3.56 -18.36
CA GLY A 75 18.39 -3.35 -18.44
C GLY A 75 19.13 -3.47 -17.10
N GLU A 76 20.33 -2.88 -17.01
CA GLU A 76 21.11 -2.84 -15.76
C GLU A 76 20.38 -2.04 -14.68
N GLY A 77 19.78 -2.75 -13.72
CA GLY A 77 19.56 -2.28 -12.35
C GLY A 77 18.51 -1.18 -12.18
N ILE A 78 17.39 -1.59 -11.58
CA ILE A 78 16.36 -0.80 -10.88
C ILE A 78 16.68 0.72 -10.70
N GLY A 79 16.30 1.55 -11.68
CA GLY A 79 16.09 2.99 -11.56
C GLY A 79 17.31 3.86 -11.24
N ALA A 80 17.54 4.91 -12.03
CA ALA A 80 18.58 5.91 -11.77
C ALA A 80 18.50 6.49 -10.34
N ASP A 81 19.66 6.67 -9.70
CA ASP A 81 19.84 7.23 -8.36
C ASP A 81 19.16 8.61 -8.25
N PHE A 82 18.01 8.68 -7.58
CA PHE A 82 17.38 9.96 -7.25
C PHE A 82 17.13 10.05 -5.75
N ARG A 83 17.97 10.86 -5.07
CA ARG A 83 17.92 11.15 -3.62
C ARG A 83 17.76 9.90 -2.71
N GLY A 84 18.48 8.83 -3.05
CA GLY A 84 18.48 7.56 -2.29
C GLY A 84 17.70 6.46 -3.01
N LYS A 85 18.16 5.21 -2.86
CA LYS A 85 17.60 4.01 -3.52
C LYS A 85 16.27 3.58 -2.88
N LYS A 86 15.29 4.48 -2.80
CA LYS A 86 13.98 4.21 -2.22
C LYS A 86 12.93 4.07 -3.33
N TYR A 87 12.20 2.97 -3.30
CA TYR A 87 11.09 2.69 -4.21
C TYR A 87 9.80 2.81 -3.41
N LEU A 88 8.88 3.67 -3.86
CA LEU A 88 7.61 3.89 -3.15
C LEU A 88 6.72 2.64 -3.20
N TRP A 89 6.78 1.92 -4.31
CA TRP A 89 6.01 0.73 -4.65
C TRP A 89 6.87 -0.17 -5.53
N GLY A 90 6.56 -1.46 -5.54
CA GLY A 90 7.14 -2.41 -6.48
C GLY A 90 6.89 -2.01 -7.94
N ASN A 91 7.72 -2.52 -8.82
CA ASN A 91 7.76 -2.19 -10.25
C ASN A 91 6.89 -3.11 -11.13
N VAL A 92 6.07 -3.96 -10.52
CA VAL A 92 5.15 -4.86 -11.23
C VAL A 92 3.71 -4.63 -10.78
N PRO A 93 2.70 -4.87 -11.63
CA PRO A 93 1.31 -4.89 -11.21
C PRO A 93 1.08 -5.99 -10.17
N ALA A 94 -0.05 -5.91 -9.46
CA ALA A 94 -0.47 -6.97 -8.55
C ALA A 94 -0.81 -8.22 -9.35
N LEU A 95 -0.08 -9.32 -9.11
CA LEU A 95 -0.28 -10.60 -9.77
C LEU A 95 -0.73 -11.64 -8.75
N ASP A 96 -1.67 -12.49 -9.18
CA ASP A 96 -1.85 -13.79 -8.55
C ASP A 96 -0.71 -14.69 -9.04
N VAL A 97 0.25 -14.95 -8.15
CA VAL A 97 1.43 -15.75 -8.50
C VAL A 97 1.14 -17.24 -8.49
N LEU A 98 0.03 -17.66 -7.88
CA LEU A 98 -0.36 -19.06 -7.81
C LEU A 98 -1.23 -19.46 -8.99
N GLN A 99 -2.28 -18.69 -9.30
CA GLN A 99 -3.33 -19.10 -10.24
C GLN A 99 -3.80 -20.53 -9.95
N LEU A 100 -4.04 -20.82 -8.66
CA LEU A 100 -4.16 -22.18 -8.13
C LEU A 100 -5.18 -23.03 -8.90
N GLY A 101 -6.33 -22.44 -9.24
CA GLY A 101 -7.38 -23.11 -10.01
C GLY A 101 -6.93 -23.55 -11.40
N SER A 102 -6.10 -22.74 -12.06
CA SER A 102 -5.58 -23.00 -13.41
C SER A 102 -4.39 -23.96 -13.41
N ASN A 103 -3.55 -23.89 -12.38
CA ASN A 103 -2.28 -24.64 -12.33
C ASN A 103 -2.42 -25.99 -11.62
N GLU A 104 -3.07 -26.02 -10.45
CA GLU A 104 -3.23 -27.23 -9.62
C GLU A 104 -4.69 -27.72 -9.54
N GLY A 105 -5.65 -26.89 -9.96
CA GLY A 105 -7.08 -27.18 -9.95
C GLY A 105 -7.81 -26.63 -8.72
N ASP A 106 -9.08 -26.27 -8.90
CA ASP A 106 -9.94 -25.71 -7.83
C ASP A 106 -10.13 -26.63 -6.62
N LYS A 107 -9.82 -27.91 -6.76
CA LYS A 107 -9.92 -28.92 -5.70
C LYS A 107 -8.59 -29.23 -5.03
N TYR A 108 -7.55 -28.43 -5.27
CA TYR A 108 -6.28 -28.61 -4.58
C TYR A 108 -6.46 -28.46 -3.06
N GLN A 109 -5.95 -29.43 -2.30
CA GLN A 109 -6.04 -29.48 -0.83
C GLN A 109 -4.67 -29.79 -0.17
N GLY A 110 -3.59 -29.59 -0.92
CA GLY A 110 -2.24 -29.65 -0.39
C GLY A 110 -1.91 -28.43 0.45
N HIS A 111 -0.83 -28.53 1.23
CA HIS A 111 -0.27 -27.39 1.95
C HIS A 111 0.46 -26.46 0.98
N LEU A 112 0.25 -25.15 1.10
CA LEU A 112 0.93 -24.15 0.27
C LEU A 112 1.98 -23.39 1.08
N SER A 113 3.19 -23.28 0.51
CA SER A 113 4.28 -22.48 1.06
C SER A 113 4.82 -21.52 -0.01
N LEU A 114 4.63 -20.23 0.19
CA LEU A 114 4.96 -19.19 -0.78
C LEU A 114 6.12 -18.32 -0.29
N LEU A 115 7.08 -18.06 -1.17
CA LEU A 115 8.19 -17.14 -0.93
C LEU A 115 8.07 -15.92 -1.85
N PHE A 116 7.85 -14.75 -1.26
CA PHE A 116 7.93 -13.46 -1.93
C PHE A 116 9.29 -12.82 -1.62
N ALA A 117 10.31 -13.27 -2.34
CA ALA A 117 11.67 -12.77 -2.17
C ALA A 117 11.82 -11.35 -2.73
N ALA A 118 12.50 -10.46 -2.00
CA ALA A 118 12.66 -9.05 -2.37
C ALA A 118 11.30 -8.41 -2.75
N SER A 119 10.33 -8.59 -1.85
CA SER A 119 8.92 -8.35 -2.13
C SER A 119 8.58 -6.95 -2.62
N GLY A 120 9.31 -5.91 -2.17
CA GLY A 120 9.04 -4.50 -2.48
C GLY A 120 7.77 -3.96 -1.82
N ASP A 121 6.66 -4.69 -1.90
CA ASP A 121 5.39 -4.44 -1.24
C ASP A 121 4.54 -5.72 -1.15
N MET A 122 3.30 -5.60 -0.65
CA MET A 122 2.41 -6.74 -0.43
C MET A 122 1.36 -6.96 -1.54
N ARG A 123 1.42 -6.27 -2.69
CA ARG A 123 0.34 -6.36 -3.70
C ARG A 123 0.18 -7.76 -4.25
N ASN A 124 1.29 -8.43 -4.57
CA ASN A 124 1.26 -9.82 -5.04
C ASN A 124 0.75 -10.77 -3.97
N VAL A 125 1.13 -10.55 -2.70
CA VAL A 125 0.63 -11.35 -1.57
C VAL A 125 -0.87 -11.19 -1.42
N VAL A 126 -1.35 -9.95 -1.35
CA VAL A 126 -2.79 -9.65 -1.20
C VAL A 126 -3.58 -10.20 -2.39
N LYS A 127 -3.11 -9.99 -3.63
CA LYS A 127 -3.77 -10.50 -4.83
C LYS A 127 -3.82 -12.03 -4.86
N THR A 128 -2.70 -12.70 -4.56
CA THR A 128 -2.63 -14.16 -4.52
C THR A 128 -3.57 -14.75 -3.48
N ILE A 129 -3.62 -14.19 -2.27
CA ILE A 129 -4.56 -14.66 -1.23
C ILE A 129 -6.01 -14.42 -1.64
N ALA A 130 -6.31 -13.25 -2.22
CA ALA A 130 -7.66 -12.86 -2.61
C ALA A 130 -8.23 -13.71 -3.77
N GLU A 131 -7.36 -14.27 -4.62
CA GLU A 131 -7.74 -15.13 -5.76
C GLU A 131 -7.70 -16.62 -5.43
N LEU A 132 -7.40 -17.00 -4.18
CA LEU A 132 -7.50 -18.41 -3.79
C LEU A 132 -8.94 -18.91 -4.00
N PRO A 133 -9.12 -20.11 -4.60
CA PRO A 133 -10.43 -20.72 -4.75
C PRO A 133 -11.16 -20.78 -3.41
N SER A 134 -12.46 -20.43 -3.39
CA SER A 134 -13.29 -20.50 -2.17
C SER A 134 -13.37 -21.90 -1.54
N THR A 135 -12.97 -22.93 -2.29
CA THR A 135 -12.85 -24.34 -1.88
C THR A 135 -11.55 -24.66 -1.15
N TYR A 136 -10.56 -23.77 -1.12
CA TYR A 136 -9.30 -23.98 -0.43
C TYR A 136 -9.43 -23.68 1.07
N ASP A 137 -9.30 -24.72 1.90
CA ASP A 137 -9.46 -24.66 3.37
C ASP A 137 -8.25 -25.29 4.09
N ARG A 138 -7.04 -24.98 3.61
CA ARG A 138 -5.79 -25.53 4.16
C ARG A 138 -4.88 -24.39 4.61
N ASP A 139 -3.93 -24.73 5.46
CA ASP A 139 -2.93 -23.77 5.94
C ASP A 139 -2.11 -23.21 4.76
N LEU A 140 -1.79 -21.92 4.87
CA LEU A 140 -1.02 -21.17 3.89
C LEU A 140 0.15 -20.49 4.59
N ASP A 141 1.35 -20.96 4.29
CA ASP A 141 2.59 -20.37 4.78
C ASP A 141 3.12 -19.35 3.79
N ILE A 142 3.30 -18.10 4.22
CA ILE A 142 3.86 -17.03 3.39
C ILE A 142 5.11 -16.47 4.06
N VAL A 143 6.21 -16.49 3.33
CA VAL A 143 7.48 -15.88 3.71
C VAL A 143 7.75 -14.69 2.80
N MET A 144 8.02 -13.54 3.40
CA MET A 144 8.39 -12.32 2.68
C MET A 144 9.70 -11.78 3.23
N ASN A 145 10.54 -11.23 2.37
CA ASN A 145 11.70 -10.46 2.80
C ASN A 145 11.97 -9.26 1.87
N ASP A 146 12.76 -8.34 2.38
CA ASP A 146 13.38 -7.27 1.59
C ASP A 146 14.71 -6.88 2.23
N ARG A 147 15.60 -6.27 1.43
CA ARG A 147 16.84 -5.68 1.92
C ARG A 147 16.62 -4.30 2.54
N ASP A 148 15.55 -3.62 2.12
CA ASP A 148 15.21 -2.28 2.59
C ASP A 148 14.33 -2.35 3.84
N LEU A 149 14.85 -1.83 4.96
CA LEU A 149 14.12 -1.79 6.22
C LEU A 149 12.80 -1.02 6.12
N ASP A 150 12.72 0.04 5.31
CA ASP A 150 11.49 0.83 5.19
C ASP A 150 10.38 0.00 4.54
N VAL A 151 10.74 -0.84 3.57
CA VAL A 151 9.82 -1.80 2.93
C VAL A 151 9.38 -2.85 3.94
N VAL A 152 10.33 -3.48 4.64
CA VAL A 152 10.02 -4.51 5.65
C VAL A 152 9.13 -3.94 6.75
N ALA A 153 9.44 -2.75 7.25
CA ALA A 153 8.67 -2.09 8.29
C ALA A 153 7.26 -1.72 7.82
N ARG A 154 7.11 -1.14 6.62
CA ARG A 154 5.79 -0.85 6.04
C ARG A 154 4.96 -2.13 5.90
N ASN A 155 5.53 -3.20 5.34
CA ASN A 155 4.83 -4.47 5.18
C ASN A 155 4.43 -5.07 6.55
N ALA A 156 5.31 -5.00 7.55
CA ALA A 156 5.01 -5.43 8.91
C ALA A 156 3.87 -4.62 9.55
N ILE A 157 3.88 -3.29 9.40
CA ILE A 157 2.82 -2.40 9.91
C ILE A 157 1.48 -2.74 9.23
N LEU A 158 1.46 -2.91 7.91
CA LEU A 158 0.24 -3.26 7.17
C LEU A 158 -0.30 -4.64 7.57
N LEU A 159 0.56 -5.63 7.79
CA LEU A 159 0.16 -6.96 8.29
C LEU A 159 -0.40 -6.88 9.71
N LEU A 160 0.24 -6.12 10.61
CA LEU A 160 -0.25 -5.92 11.97
C LEU A 160 -1.59 -5.16 11.98
N LEU A 161 -1.77 -4.16 11.13
CA LEU A 161 -3.07 -3.51 10.93
C LEU A 161 -4.13 -4.51 10.49
N ALA A 162 -3.87 -5.30 9.45
CA ALA A 162 -4.82 -6.30 8.96
C ALA A 162 -5.16 -7.38 10.01
N LEU A 163 -4.16 -7.87 10.74
CA LEU A 163 -4.33 -8.94 11.73
C LEU A 163 -5.01 -8.48 13.03
N THR A 164 -4.90 -7.19 13.36
CA THR A 164 -5.61 -6.58 14.48
C THR A 164 -6.96 -5.98 14.07
N ALA A 165 -7.38 -6.17 12.82
CA ALA A 165 -8.64 -5.61 12.32
C ALA A 165 -9.83 -6.27 13.01
N GLU A 166 -10.60 -5.49 13.77
CA GLU A 166 -11.84 -5.92 14.43
C GLU A 166 -13.04 -5.90 13.46
N GLY A 167 -12.82 -6.20 12.17
CA GLY A 167 -13.87 -6.17 11.14
C GLY A 167 -14.38 -4.77 10.77
N LYS A 168 -13.57 -3.73 11.00
CA LYS A 168 -13.94 -2.33 10.74
C LYS A 168 -13.35 -1.83 9.41
N ASP A 169 -14.19 -1.21 8.59
CA ASP A 169 -13.84 -0.61 7.30
C ASP A 169 -12.72 0.45 7.42
N GLU A 170 -12.63 1.16 8.55
CA GLU A 170 -11.58 2.16 8.83
C GLU A 170 -10.15 1.60 8.73
N THR A 171 -9.97 0.28 8.93
CA THR A 171 -8.65 -0.35 8.80
C THR A 171 -8.20 -0.38 7.35
N ILE A 172 -9.12 -0.55 6.41
CA ILE A 172 -8.81 -0.59 4.97
C ILE A 172 -8.32 0.79 4.53
N ASP A 173 -9.03 1.85 4.92
CA ASP A 173 -8.64 3.23 4.63
C ASP A 173 -7.27 3.56 5.23
N CYS A 174 -7.06 3.21 6.51
CA CYS A 174 -5.78 3.38 7.18
C CYS A 174 -4.63 2.64 6.45
N MET A 175 -4.87 1.38 6.05
CA MET A 175 -3.89 0.61 5.27
C MET A 175 -3.57 1.28 3.93
N ILE A 176 -4.58 1.76 3.20
CA ILE A 176 -4.39 2.47 1.92
C ILE A 176 -3.58 3.75 2.15
N HIS A 177 -3.88 4.52 3.20
CA HIS A 177 -3.14 5.73 3.53
C HIS A 177 -1.68 5.44 3.88
N VAL A 178 -1.41 4.44 4.72
CA VAL A 178 -0.05 4.00 5.06
C VAL A 178 0.71 3.49 3.83
N TRP A 179 0.02 2.83 2.91
CA TRP A 179 0.65 2.25 1.73
C TRP A 179 0.95 3.30 0.65
N TYR A 180 0.01 4.21 0.37
CA TYR A 180 0.05 5.00 -0.86
C TYR A 180 -0.01 6.51 -0.68
N SER A 181 -0.33 7.02 0.50
CA SER A 181 -0.47 8.46 0.72
C SER A 181 0.82 9.12 1.18
N ALA A 182 1.03 10.40 0.81
CA ALA A 182 2.07 11.23 1.43
C ALA A 182 1.68 11.70 2.83
N PHE A 183 0.38 11.70 3.10
CA PHE A 183 -0.21 12.23 4.32
C PHE A 183 -1.02 11.14 4.99
N ILE A 184 -1.01 11.15 6.32
CA ILE A 184 -1.83 10.29 7.14
C ILE A 184 -2.77 11.16 7.95
N CYS A 185 -4.05 10.80 8.01
CA CYS A 185 -5.01 11.52 8.82
C CYS A 185 -4.73 11.26 10.31
N LYS A 186 -5.15 12.18 11.18
CA LYS A 186 -5.01 12.00 12.62
C LYS A 186 -5.66 10.71 13.11
N SER A 187 -6.85 10.37 12.58
CA SER A 187 -7.55 9.13 12.88
C SER A 187 -6.73 7.88 12.57
N ASP A 188 -6.04 7.85 11.43
CA ASP A 188 -5.21 6.72 11.04
C ASP A 188 -3.94 6.63 11.90
N LEU A 189 -3.36 7.77 12.27
CA LEU A 189 -2.24 7.80 13.20
C LEU A 189 -2.64 7.31 14.58
N ASP A 190 -3.84 7.66 15.04
CA ASP A 190 -4.42 7.14 16.27
C ASP A 190 -4.62 5.61 16.17
N ILE A 191 -5.11 5.09 15.05
CA ILE A 191 -5.22 3.63 14.80
C ILE A 191 -3.84 2.95 14.94
N LEU A 192 -2.80 3.49 14.29
CA LEU A 192 -1.43 2.98 14.39
C LEU A 192 -0.94 2.97 15.84
N HIS A 193 -1.16 4.06 16.57
CA HIS A 193 -0.72 4.22 17.96
C HIS A 193 -1.45 3.30 18.94
N HIS A 194 -2.74 3.03 18.73
CA HIS A 194 -3.51 2.19 19.64
C HIS A 194 -3.34 0.69 19.33
N ARG A 195 -3.17 0.31 18.06
CA ARG A 195 -3.21 -1.11 17.64
C ARG A 195 -1.86 -1.70 17.29
N VAL A 196 -0.99 -0.96 16.61
CA VAL A 196 0.29 -1.49 16.10
C VAL A 196 1.44 -1.16 17.03
N ARG A 197 1.56 0.10 17.45
CA ARG A 197 2.67 0.58 18.28
C ARG A 197 2.88 -0.23 19.56
N PRO A 198 1.85 -0.57 20.37
CA PRO A 198 2.08 -1.29 21.63
C PRO A 198 2.66 -2.68 21.42
N LEU A 199 2.30 -3.34 20.32
CA LEU A 199 2.84 -4.67 19.96
C LEU A 199 4.35 -4.61 19.71
N VAL A 200 4.84 -3.53 19.12
CA VAL A 200 6.26 -3.31 18.85
C VAL A 200 6.99 -2.82 20.11
N GLU A 201 6.38 -1.93 20.89
CA GLU A 201 6.97 -1.40 22.14
C GLU A 201 7.28 -2.52 23.13
N VAL A 202 6.36 -3.47 23.32
CA VAL A 202 6.59 -4.65 24.18
C VAL A 202 7.80 -5.45 23.70
N VAL A 203 8.01 -5.58 22.40
CA VAL A 203 9.20 -6.28 21.88
C VAL A 203 10.46 -5.49 22.20
N CYS A 204 10.47 -4.18 21.90
CA CYS A 204 11.59 -3.28 22.16
C CYS A 204 11.99 -3.27 23.65
N ASP A 205 11.02 -3.20 24.56
CA ASP A 205 11.23 -3.23 26.00
C ASP A 205 11.93 -4.51 26.45
N ASN A 206 11.54 -5.66 25.91
CA ASN A 206 12.12 -6.96 26.22
C ASN A 206 13.55 -7.16 25.67
N ILE A 207 13.97 -6.32 24.72
CA ILE A 207 15.28 -6.46 24.04
C ILE A 207 16.24 -5.29 24.32
N LYS A 208 15.87 -4.34 25.19
CA LYS A 208 16.66 -3.13 25.52
C LYS A 208 18.13 -3.41 25.81
N GLY A 209 18.43 -4.47 26.58
CA GLY A 209 19.80 -4.82 26.97
C GLY A 209 20.61 -5.57 25.92
N LYS A 210 20.03 -5.88 24.74
CA LYS A 210 20.71 -6.67 23.71
C LYS A 210 21.54 -5.80 22.76
N PRO A 211 22.65 -6.30 22.19
CA PRO A 211 23.42 -5.59 21.17
C PRO A 211 22.58 -5.22 19.94
N ALA A 212 22.86 -4.06 19.33
CA ALA A 212 22.10 -3.52 18.20
C ALA A 212 21.96 -4.49 17.00
N LYS A 213 23.01 -5.28 16.72
CA LYS A 213 23.05 -6.22 15.59
C LYS A 213 22.44 -7.59 15.89
N THR A 214 21.97 -7.84 17.12
CA THR A 214 21.38 -9.13 17.48
C THR A 214 20.07 -9.34 16.73
N ILE A 215 19.97 -10.45 15.99
CA ILE A 215 18.76 -10.84 15.26
C ILE A 215 17.78 -11.49 16.23
N LEU A 216 16.54 -11.01 16.22
CA LEU A 216 15.50 -11.34 17.19
C LEU A 216 14.19 -11.59 16.45
N GLY A 217 13.54 -12.70 16.78
CA GLY A 217 12.22 -13.06 16.26
C GLY A 217 11.12 -12.87 17.29
N LYS A 218 10.00 -12.30 16.87
CA LYS A 218 8.75 -12.31 17.62
C LYS A 218 7.67 -12.98 16.79
N THR A 219 6.90 -13.87 17.43
CA THR A 219 5.68 -14.43 16.86
C THR A 219 4.47 -13.88 17.64
N TRP A 220 3.47 -13.39 16.93
CA TRP A 220 2.16 -13.04 17.43
C TRP A 220 1.12 -14.02 16.88
N ALA A 221 0.14 -14.38 17.69
CA ALA A 221 -0.98 -15.26 17.30
C ALA A 221 -2.29 -14.46 17.32
N PHE A 222 -3.12 -14.65 16.29
CA PHE A 222 -4.37 -13.93 16.03
C PHE A 222 -5.47 -14.94 15.64
N GLY A 223 -5.94 -15.72 16.63
CA GLY A 223 -6.84 -16.85 16.38
C GLY A 223 -6.11 -17.93 15.59
N GLN A 224 -6.66 -18.30 14.42
CA GLN A 224 -6.05 -19.27 13.50
C GLN A 224 -4.90 -18.70 12.65
N ARG A 225 -4.55 -17.42 12.81
CA ARG A 225 -3.52 -16.74 12.02
C ARG A 225 -2.31 -16.45 12.90
N SER A 226 -1.12 -16.39 12.32
CA SER A 226 0.07 -15.95 13.05
C SER A 226 0.96 -15.07 12.18
N LEU A 227 1.75 -14.20 12.82
CA LEU A 227 2.77 -13.41 12.18
C LEU A 227 4.08 -13.58 12.93
N ARG A 228 5.13 -13.97 12.22
CA ARG A 228 6.50 -13.97 12.74
C ARG A 228 7.31 -12.89 12.04
N LEU A 229 7.83 -11.95 12.82
CA LEU A 229 8.76 -10.91 12.35
C LEU A 229 10.13 -11.16 12.95
N VAL A 230 11.17 -11.13 12.11
CA VAL A 230 12.56 -11.38 12.49
C VAL A 230 13.42 -10.22 12.01
N LEU A 231 14.01 -9.47 12.94
CA LEU A 231 14.79 -8.25 12.66
C LEU A 231 15.97 -8.11 13.61
N ALA A 232 16.95 -7.28 13.24
CA ALA A 232 17.97 -6.81 14.18
C ALA A 232 17.35 -5.93 15.27
N LYS A 233 17.96 -5.88 16.46
CA LYS A 233 17.49 -5.06 17.59
C LYS A 233 17.33 -3.58 17.21
N SER A 234 18.28 -2.99 16.48
CA SER A 234 18.16 -1.60 16.03
C SER A 234 16.96 -1.40 15.09
N SER A 235 16.73 -2.34 14.17
CA SER A 235 15.61 -2.31 13.24
C SER A 235 14.24 -2.42 13.92
N TRP A 236 14.15 -3.15 15.04
CA TRP A 236 12.95 -3.15 15.88
C TRP A 236 12.66 -1.76 16.46
N GLU A 237 13.69 -1.05 16.91
CA GLU A 237 13.57 0.31 17.44
C GLU A 237 13.21 1.32 16.35
N ASP A 238 13.78 1.18 15.15
CA ASP A 238 13.49 2.03 14.00
C ASP A 238 12.00 1.98 13.61
N ILE A 239 11.34 0.82 13.71
CA ILE A 239 9.89 0.70 13.45
C ILE A 239 9.06 1.64 14.34
N LEU A 240 9.44 1.84 15.60
CA LEU A 240 8.73 2.77 16.49
C LEU A 240 8.85 4.24 16.05
N SER A 241 9.93 4.58 15.33
CA SER A 241 10.15 5.91 14.77
C SER A 241 9.28 6.17 13.54
N PHE A 242 9.02 5.13 12.72
CA PHE A 242 8.18 5.26 11.52
C PHE A 242 6.70 5.53 11.82
N MET A 243 6.24 5.25 13.04
CA MET A 243 4.90 5.61 13.51
C MET A 243 4.85 6.99 14.16
N LYS A 244 5.87 7.83 13.97
CA LYS A 244 5.90 9.23 14.43
C LYS A 244 6.10 10.15 13.24
N VAL A 245 5.51 11.35 13.31
CA VAL A 245 5.81 12.41 12.34
C VAL A 245 7.24 12.91 12.62
N PRO A 246 8.16 12.86 11.64
CA PRO A 246 9.52 13.34 11.82
C PRO A 246 9.57 14.84 12.11
N ASP A 247 10.45 15.24 13.03
CA ASP A 247 10.65 16.64 13.37
C ASP A 247 11.05 17.47 12.14
N GLY A 248 10.35 18.59 11.90
CA GLY A 248 10.63 19.49 10.79
C GLY A 248 10.14 19.04 9.41
N LEU A 249 9.44 17.90 9.32
CA LEU A 249 8.74 17.48 8.10
C LEU A 249 7.37 18.17 8.01
N THR A 250 7.29 19.26 7.25
CA THR A 250 6.03 19.96 6.99
C THR A 250 5.25 19.30 5.86
N THR A 251 3.95 19.60 5.75
CA THR A 251 3.08 19.14 4.66
C THR A 251 3.66 19.49 3.28
N GLU A 252 4.20 20.70 3.13
CA GLU A 252 4.80 21.16 1.87
C GLU A 252 6.04 20.33 1.54
N LYS A 253 6.93 20.11 2.51
CA LYS A 253 8.14 19.29 2.31
C LYS A 253 7.78 17.85 1.97
N ALA A 254 6.82 17.25 2.67
CA ALA A 254 6.35 15.91 2.39
C ALA A 254 5.76 15.80 0.98
N ASN A 255 4.98 16.79 0.56
CA ASN A 255 4.43 16.85 -0.80
C ASN A 255 5.53 16.97 -1.86
N THR A 256 6.53 17.83 -1.63
CA THR A 256 7.68 17.98 -2.53
C THR A 256 8.45 16.67 -2.62
N ILE A 257 8.79 16.02 -1.50
CA ILE A 257 9.51 14.74 -1.51
C ILE A 257 8.73 13.69 -2.31
N ARG A 258 7.42 13.56 -2.06
CA ARG A 258 6.57 12.62 -2.82
C ARG A 258 6.57 12.98 -4.30
N THR A 259 6.38 14.24 -4.64
CA THR A 259 6.29 14.70 -6.03
C THR A 259 7.61 14.47 -6.76
N ASP A 260 8.73 14.80 -6.14
CA ASP A 260 10.07 14.56 -6.66
C ASP A 260 10.31 13.07 -6.95
N VAL A 261 9.88 12.18 -6.04
CA VAL A 261 10.08 10.73 -6.21
C VAL A 261 9.11 10.12 -7.22
N ILE A 262 7.85 10.54 -7.24
CA ILE A 262 6.85 9.99 -8.18
C ILE A 262 7.07 10.56 -9.58
N LEU A 263 7.31 11.86 -9.69
CA LEU A 263 7.36 12.55 -10.98
C LEU A 263 8.77 12.72 -11.58
N ALA A 264 9.80 12.12 -10.96
CA ALA A 264 11.16 12.12 -11.48
C ALA A 264 11.18 11.73 -12.97
N GLU A 265 11.85 12.54 -13.79
CA GLU A 265 12.01 12.29 -15.24
C GLU A 265 12.63 10.92 -15.50
N SER A 266 13.60 10.51 -14.69
CA SER A 266 14.22 9.18 -14.74
C SER A 266 13.26 8.01 -14.48
N ARG A 267 12.03 8.29 -14.02
CA ARG A 267 10.97 7.32 -13.76
C ARG A 267 9.78 7.47 -14.70
N VAL A 268 9.91 8.19 -15.82
CA VAL A 268 8.83 8.33 -16.82
C VAL A 268 8.34 6.96 -17.31
N ASP A 269 9.26 6.08 -17.70
CA ASP A 269 8.92 4.73 -18.18
C ASP A 269 8.27 3.85 -17.10
N TYR A 270 8.37 4.19 -15.81
CA TYR A 270 7.73 3.45 -14.71
C TYR A 270 6.31 3.96 -14.40
N ARG A 271 5.89 5.07 -15.01
CA ARG A 271 4.58 5.71 -14.86
C ARG A 271 3.70 5.54 -16.09
N ASP A 272 4.35 5.56 -17.26
CA ASP A 272 3.75 5.22 -18.55
C ASP A 272 3.57 3.70 -18.69
#